data_AF-A0A2T0KEY4-F1
#
_entry.id   AF-A0A2T0KEY4-F1
#
_cell.length_a   1.000
_cell.length_b   1.000
_cell.length_c   1.000
_cell.angle_alpha   90.00
_cell.angle_beta   90.00
_cell.angle_gamma   90.00
#
_symmetry.space_group_name_H-M   'P 1'
#
loop_
_entity.id
_entity.type
_entity.pdbx_description
1 polymer ?
#
loop_
_entity_poly.entity_id
_entity_poly.type
_entity_poly.pdbx_seq_one_letter_code
_entity_poly.pdbx_strand_id
1 'polypeptide(L)' 'MTSNDTPPGAVSPGIRGNLGVWIAFGSAFGLLFGVVVGGFSANLALGVSLGLSLGAGLGVAAWAVFSARRNTRGE' A
#
# COMPACT_ATOMS: atom_id res chain seq x y z
N MET A 1 -39.11 5.77 13.83
CA MET A 1 -38.01 6.50 13.18
C MET A 1 -36.88 6.60 14.19
N THR A 2 -35.94 5.67 14.19
CA THR A 2 -34.76 5.70 15.07
C THR A 2 -33.59 6.13 14.22
N SER A 3 -33.08 7.34 14.47
CA SER A 3 -31.90 7.90 13.81
C SER A 3 -30.73 6.94 13.94
N ASN A 4 -30.24 6.49 12.80
CA ASN A 4 -29.06 5.64 12.69
C ASN A 4 -27.85 6.57 12.51
N ASP A 5 -27.51 7.31 13.56
CA ASP A 5 -26.34 8.19 13.61
C ASP A 5 -25.07 7.34 13.79
N THR A 6 -24.69 6.61 12.73
CA THR A 6 -23.38 5.98 12.66
C THR A 6 -22.35 7.09 12.40
N PRO A 7 -21.36 7.33 13.30
CA PRO A 7 -20.41 8.44 13.12
C PRO A 7 -19.59 8.25 11.83
N PRO A 8 -19.46 9.26 10.95
CA PRO A 8 -18.71 9.16 9.68
C PRO A 8 -17.18 9.01 9.84
N GLY A 9 -16.68 8.78 11.05
CA GLY A 9 -15.25 8.78 11.39
C GLY A 9 -14.66 7.43 11.79
N ALA A 10 -15.47 6.38 11.90
CA ALA A 10 -14.97 5.04 12.20
C ALA A 10 -14.40 4.40 10.93
N VAL A 11 -13.17 4.80 10.55
CA VAL A 11 -12.34 4.04 9.62
C VAL A 11 -12.29 2.61 10.14
N SER A 12 -13.03 1.73 9.48
CA SER A 12 -13.20 0.34 9.90
C SER A 12 -11.84 -0.27 10.19
N PRO A 13 -11.61 -0.92 11.36
CA PRO A 13 -10.33 -1.51 11.70
C PRO A 13 -9.75 -2.43 10.61
N GLY A 14 -10.60 -3.05 9.79
CA GLY A 14 -10.19 -3.84 8.62
C GLY A 14 -9.55 -3.04 7.47
N ILE A 15 -9.81 -1.74 7.36
CA ILE A 15 -9.25 -0.82 6.35
C ILE A 15 -7.79 -0.51 6.69
N ARG A 16 -7.48 -0.21 7.96
CA ARG A 16 -6.09 0.02 8.42
C ARG A 16 -5.28 -1.28 8.45
N GLY A 17 -5.90 -2.39 8.87
CA GLY A 17 -5.22 -3.70 8.92
C GLY A 17 -4.74 -4.18 7.55
N ASN A 18 -5.53 -3.96 6.51
CA ASN A 18 -5.17 -4.36 5.15
C ASN A 18 -4.14 -3.40 4.52
N LEU A 19 -4.28 -2.08 4.73
CA LEU A 19 -3.34 -1.08 4.19
C LEU A 19 -1.89 -1.37 4.59
N GLY A 20 -1.64 -1.74 5.85
CA GLY A 20 -0.31 -2.09 6.34
C GLY A 20 0.32 -3.26 5.59
N VAL A 21 -0.47 -4.28 5.26
CA VAL A 21 -0.01 -5.46 4.48
C VAL A 21 0.42 -5.05 3.08
N TRP A 22 -0.36 -4.18 2.42
CA TRP A 22 -0.02 -3.70 1.08
C TRP A 22 1.21 -2.79 1.07
N ILE A 23 1.39 -1.95 2.09
CA ILE A 23 2.62 -1.14 2.25
C ILE A 23 3.83 -2.05 2.49
N ALA A 24 3.71 -3.08 3.34
CA ALA A 24 4.78 -4.04 3.59
C ALA A 24 5.14 -4.83 2.33
N PHE A 25 4.12 -5.31 1.60
CA PHE A 25 4.29 -6.00 0.32
C PHE A 25 4.97 -5.10 -0.72
N GLY A 26 4.47 -3.88 -0.89
CA GLY A 26 5.03 -2.89 -1.79
C GLY A 26 6.49 -2.55 -1.44
N SER A 27 6.78 -2.33 -0.16
CA SER A 27 8.14 -2.04 0.33
C SER A 27 9.09 -3.22 0.08
N ALA A 28 8.65 -4.46 0.32
CA ALA A 28 9.45 -5.65 0.08
C ALA A 28 9.76 -5.84 -1.42
N PHE A 29 8.76 -5.65 -2.28
CA PHE A 29 8.93 -5.67 -3.73
C PHE A 29 9.89 -4.56 -4.20
N GLY A 30 9.68 -3.34 -3.69
CA GLY A 30 10.51 -2.18 -3.95
C GLY A 30 11.96 -2.39 -3.53
N LEU A 31 12.20 -2.99 -2.37
CA LEU A 31 13.54 -3.31 -1.89
C LEU A 31 14.24 -4.32 -2.81
N LEU A 32 13.54 -5.39 -3.23
CA LEU A 32 14.09 -6.37 -4.17
C LEU A 32 14.47 -5.70 -5.50
N PHE A 33 13.56 -4.92 -6.06
CA PHE A 33 13.81 -4.15 -7.28
C PHE A 33 14.96 -3.16 -7.12
N GLY A 34 14.98 -2.45 -5.99
CA GLY A 34 16.01 -1.47 -5.65
C GLY A 34 17.40 -2.08 -5.50
N VAL A 35 17.51 -3.28 -4.93
CA VAL A 35 18.78 -4.03 -4.85
C VAL A 35 19.27 -4.39 -6.25
N VAL A 36 18.39 -4.85 -7.14
CA VAL A 36 18.75 -5.21 -8.54
C VAL A 36 19.23 -3.97 -9.30
N VAL A 37 18.46 -2.89 -9.27
CA VAL A 37 18.80 -1.63 -9.96
C VAL A 37 20.05 -0.98 -9.35
N GLY A 38 20.17 -0.98 -8.02
CA GLY A 38 21.33 -0.46 -7.30
C GLY A 38 22.58 -1.28 -7.57
N GLY A 39 22.46 -2.60 -7.72
CA GLY A 39 23.55 -3.48 -8.13
C GLY A 39 24.03 -3.17 -9.53
N PHE A 40 23.11 -2.97 -10.50
CA PHE A 40 23.46 -2.60 -11.87
C PHE A 40 24.18 -1.25 -11.95
N SER A 41 23.76 -0.28 -11.14
CA SER A 41 24.34 1.08 -11.10
C SER A 41 25.54 1.22 -10.16
N ALA A 42 26.06 0.11 -9.59
CA ALA A 42 27.09 0.09 -8.54
C ALA A 42 26.80 1.01 -7.35
N ASN A 43 25.53 1.33 -7.10
CA ASN A 43 25.05 2.26 -6.08
C ASN A 43 23.83 1.66 -5.37
N LEU A 44 24.10 0.69 -4.50
CA LEU A 44 23.06 0.00 -3.72
C LEU A 44 22.24 0.95 -2.83
N ALA A 45 22.87 1.96 -2.24
CA ALA A 45 22.16 2.93 -1.39
C ALA A 45 21.10 3.72 -2.18
N LEU A 46 21.45 4.18 -3.38
CA LEU A 46 20.50 4.86 -4.27
C LEU A 46 19.42 3.91 -4.78
N GLY A 47 19.80 2.70 -5.20
CA GLY A 47 18.85 1.69 -5.66
C GLY A 47 17.83 1.30 -4.59
N VAL A 48 18.28 1.00 -3.36
CA VAL A 48 17.40 0.61 -2.24
C VAL A 48 16.48 1.76 -1.82
N SER A 49 16.99 2.99 -1.73
CA SER A 49 16.18 4.16 -1.38
C SER A 49 15.10 4.46 -2.42
N LEU A 50 15.45 4.44 -3.70
CA LEU A 50 14.50 4.58 -4.81
C LEU A 50 13.49 3.43 -4.82
N GLY A 51 13.97 2.20 -4.67
CA GLY A 51 13.17 1.00 -4.63
C GLY A 51 12.13 1.02 -3.52
N LEU A 52 12.53 1.34 -2.29
CA LEU A 52 11.63 1.47 -1.14
C LEU A 52 10.57 2.56 -1.35
N SER A 53 10.98 3.74 -1.85
CA SER A 53 10.07 4.86 -2.10
C SER A 53 8.99 4.48 -3.14
N LEU A 54 9.42 3.92 -4.27
CA LEU A 54 8.51 3.48 -5.33
C LEU A 54 7.65 2.28 -4.89
N GLY A 55 8.25 1.33 -4.20
CA GLY A 55 7.58 0.12 -3.72
C GLY A 55 6.48 0.42 -2.72
N ALA A 56 6.75 1.25 -1.71
CA ALA A 56 5.71 1.66 -0.76
C ALA A 56 4.55 2.39 -1.46
N GLY A 57 4.87 3.28 -2.41
CA GLY A 57 3.87 3.98 -3.23
C GLY A 57 3.01 3.02 -4.06
N LEU A 58 3.62 2.03 -4.72
CA LEU A 58 2.93 0.97 -5.45
C LEU A 58 2.03 0.13 -4.55
N GLY A 59 2.48 -0.18 -3.32
CA GLY A 59 1.68 -0.86 -2.31
C GLY A 59 0.40 -0.09 -1.99
N VAL A 60 0.50 1.21 -1.72
CA VAL A 60 -0.66 2.07 -1.46
C VAL A 60 -1.59 2.15 -2.68
N ALA A 61 -1.04 2.33 -3.88
CA ALA A 61 -1.84 2.37 -5.11
C ALA A 61 -2.61 1.07 -5.34
N ALA A 62 -1.96 -0.08 -5.14
CA ALA A 62 -2.60 -1.38 -5.29
C ALA A 62 -3.68 -1.63 -4.24
N TRP A 63 -3.45 -1.20 -2.99
CA TRP A 63 -4.48 -1.21 -1.95
C TRP A 63 -5.69 -0.33 -2.31
N ALA A 64 -5.47 0.85 -2.87
CA ALA A 64 -6.54 1.76 -3.27
C ALA A 64 -7.42 1.12 -4.36
N VAL A 65 -6.80 0.52 -5.38
CA VAL A 65 -7.51 -0.22 -6.43
C VAL A 65 -8.27 -1.41 -5.84
N PHE A 66 -7.63 -2.17 -4.95
CA PHE A 66 -8.25 -3.32 -4.30
C PHE A 66 -9.47 -2.91 -3.47
N SER A 67 -9.33 -1.86 -2.65
CA SER A 67 -10.39 -1.35 -1.78
C SER A 67 -11.56 -0.77 -2.58
N ALA A 68 -11.29 -0.02 -3.65
CA ALA A 68 -12.32 0.46 -4.56
C ALA A 68 -13.14 -0.69 -5.15
N ARG A 69 -12.47 -1.78 -5.57
CA ARG A 69 -13.12 -3.00 -6.10
C ARG A 69 -13.95 -3.77 -5.07
N ARG A 70 -13.63 -3.65 -3.78
CA ARG A 70 -14.41 -4.30 -2.71
C ARG A 70 -15.70 -3.54 -2.43
N ASN A 71 -15.65 -2.22 -2.56
CA ASN A 71 -16.81 -1.37 -2.36
C ASN A 71 -17.90 -1.61 -3.40
N THR A 72 -17.54 -1.82 -4.67
CA THR A 72 -18.50 -2.05 -5.78
C THR A 72 -19.09 -3.46 -5.86
N ARG A 73 -18.61 -4.42 -5.05
CA ARG A 73 -19.12 -5.80 -5.02
C ARG A 73 -20.12 -6.05 -3.89
N GLY A 74 -20.31 -5.07 -3.01
CA GLY A 74 -21.23 -5.14 -1.88
C GLY A 74 -22.56 -4.42 -2.10
N GLU A 75 -22.82 -3.95 -3.32
CA GLU A 75 -24.08 -3.30 -3.74
C GLU A 75 -24.98 -4.28 -4.49
#